data_AF-A0A9D4LYZ8-F1
#
_entry.id   AF-A0A9D4LYZ8-F1
#
_cell.length_a   1.000
_cell.length_b   1.000
_cell.length_c   1.000
_cell.angle_alpha   90.00
_cell.angle_beta   90.00
_cell.angle_gamma   90.00
#
_symmetry.space_group_name_H-M   'P 1'
#
loop_
_entity.id
_entity.type
_entity.pdbx_description
1 polymer ?
#
loop_
_entity_poly.entity_id
_entity_poly.type
_entity_poly.pdbx_seq_one_letter_code
_entity_poly.pdbx_strand_id
1 'polypeptide(L)'
;MMTSMLILVLGLIALHVQKGGGAAMHSPLELEIVHGRQVSFCSYENMKLSPNSTFFDLRTCSHCSCDHDGLFCYTGSHITENPDKPSECKVIYVACEPLWVMKSNEMADCPTHLIPEHGMVGK
;
A
#
# COMPACT_ATOMS: atom_id res chain seq x y z
N MET A 1 16.39 35.10 -42.99
CA MET A 1 17.03 33.96 -42.27
C MET A 1 16.88 34.21 -40.78
N MET A 2 15.75 33.79 -40.19
CA MET A 2 15.45 33.93 -38.76
C MET A 2 14.65 32.71 -38.31
N THR A 3 15.29 31.54 -38.26
CA THR A 3 14.77 30.38 -37.53
C THR A 3 15.50 30.34 -36.19
N SER A 4 15.11 31.27 -35.31
CA SER A 4 15.61 31.36 -33.94
C SER A 4 14.78 30.45 -33.05
N MET A 5 15.47 29.49 -32.44
CA MET A 5 15.26 29.02 -31.07
C MET A 5 13.80 28.80 -30.62
N LEU A 6 13.25 27.63 -30.96
CA LEU A 6 12.07 27.08 -30.28
C LEU A 6 12.33 25.65 -29.82
N ILE A 7 13.53 25.39 -29.28
CA ILE A 7 13.93 24.09 -28.74
C ILE A 7 14.66 24.37 -27.43
N LEU A 8 13.95 24.62 -26.32
CA LEU A 8 14.51 24.55 -24.95
C LEU A 8 13.49 24.81 -23.82
N VAL A 9 12.19 24.50 -24.00
CA VAL A 9 11.21 24.60 -22.89
C VAL A 9 10.23 23.41 -22.86
N LEU A 10 10.69 22.22 -23.23
CA LEU A 10 9.92 20.98 -23.04
C LEU A 10 10.67 19.92 -22.21
N GLY A 11 11.81 20.28 -21.61
CA GLY A 11 12.68 19.37 -20.86
C GLY A 11 12.61 19.46 -19.33
N LEU A 12 11.67 20.24 -18.75
CA LEU A 12 11.64 20.53 -17.30
C LEU A 12 10.37 20.07 -16.58
N ILE A 13 9.48 19.32 -17.23
CA ILE A 13 8.25 18.81 -16.60
C ILE A 13 8.23 17.28 -16.66
N ALA A 14 9.05 16.60 -15.86
CA ALA A 14 8.80 15.19 -15.50
C ALA A 14 9.58 14.70 -14.26
N LEU A 15 10.17 15.59 -13.46
CA LEU A 15 10.93 15.22 -12.25
C LEU A 15 10.22 15.70 -10.98
N HIS A 16 8.94 15.37 -10.82
CA HIS A 16 8.21 15.60 -9.57
C HIS A 16 7.16 14.51 -9.31
N VAL A 17 7.59 13.36 -8.79
CA VAL A 17 6.83 12.60 -7.77
C VAL A 17 7.86 12.06 -6.78
N GLN A 18 8.30 12.89 -5.83
CA GLN A 18 7.87 12.86 -4.43
C GLN A 18 7.93 11.47 -3.76
N LYS A 19 9.09 11.18 -3.17
CA LYS A 19 9.28 10.83 -1.75
C LYS A 19 8.07 10.19 -1.03
N GLY A 20 8.16 8.89 -0.78
CA GLY A 20 7.67 8.22 0.43
C GLY A 20 6.20 8.42 0.81
N GLY A 21 5.28 8.02 -0.06
CA GLY A 21 3.90 7.73 0.29
C GLY A 21 3.61 6.27 -0.03
N GLY A 22 2.84 5.58 0.81
CA GLY A 22 2.45 4.19 0.58
C GLY A 22 2.01 4.00 -0.86
N ALA A 23 2.60 3.03 -1.55
CA ALA A 23 2.28 2.76 -2.94
C ALA A 23 0.81 2.33 -2.99
N ALA A 24 0.00 3.08 -3.73
CA ALA A 24 -1.38 2.74 -4.02
C ALA A 24 -1.49 2.33 -5.48
N MET A 25 -1.98 1.13 -5.75
CA MET A 25 -2.25 0.63 -7.10
C MET A 25 -3.73 0.78 -7.40
N HIS A 26 -4.03 1.34 -8.56
CA HIS A 26 -5.40 1.47 -9.05
C HIS A 26 -5.51 0.89 -10.45
N SER A 27 -6.53 0.10 -10.72
CA SER A 27 -6.88 -0.32 -12.08
C SER A 27 -8.40 -0.28 -12.27
N PRO A 28 -8.90 0.03 -13.47
CA PRO A 28 -10.34 0.15 -13.70
C PRO A 28 -11.04 -1.21 -13.67
N LEU A 29 -12.35 -1.20 -13.44
CA LEU A 29 -13.21 -2.37 -13.59
C LEU A 29 -13.23 -2.85 -15.06
N GLU A 30 -13.05 -4.14 -15.26
CA GLU A 30 -13.08 -4.78 -16.58
C GLU A 30 -14.42 -5.50 -16.83
N LEU A 31 -14.76 -5.70 -18.10
CA LEU A 31 -16.01 -6.33 -18.54
C LEU A 31 -15.71 -7.45 -19.55
N GLU A 32 -16.36 -8.59 -19.37
CA GLU A 32 -16.25 -9.77 -20.23
C GLU A 32 -17.62 -10.38 -20.51
N ILE A 33 -17.76 -11.08 -21.64
CA ILE A 33 -18.95 -11.86 -21.97
C ILE A 33 -18.70 -13.35 -21.69
N VAL A 34 -19.39 -13.91 -20.69
CA VAL A 34 -19.35 -15.33 -20.35
C VAL A 34 -20.73 -15.94 -20.58
N HIS A 35 -20.83 -16.93 -21.48
CA HIS A 35 -22.10 -17.56 -21.85
C HIS A 35 -23.20 -16.55 -22.24
N GLY A 36 -22.83 -15.50 -22.97
CA GLY A 36 -23.76 -14.44 -23.40
C GLY A 36 -24.18 -13.47 -22.31
N ARG A 37 -23.59 -13.54 -21.11
CA ARG A 37 -23.84 -12.60 -20.01
C ARG A 37 -22.62 -11.69 -19.81
N GLN A 38 -22.88 -10.41 -19.60
CA GLN A 38 -21.85 -9.46 -19.21
C GLN A 38 -21.48 -9.68 -17.74
N VAL A 39 -20.19 -9.85 -17.47
CA VAL A 39 -19.62 -10.04 -16.14
C VAL A 39 -18.57 -8.97 -15.92
N SER A 40 -18.68 -8.23 -14.83
CA SER A 40 -17.68 -7.28 -14.37
C SER A 40 -16.70 -7.93 -13.40
N PHE A 41 -15.42 -7.59 -13.49
CA PHE A 41 -14.38 -8.11 -12.61
C PHE A 41 -13.18 -7.14 -12.54
N CYS A 42 -12.32 -7.31 -11.54
CA CYS A 42 -11.00 -6.68 -11.51
C CYS A 42 -9.91 -7.70 -11.82
N SER A 43 -8.89 -7.31 -12.57
CA SER A 43 -7.70 -8.12 -12.82
C SER A 43 -6.59 -7.81 -11.82
N TYR A 44 -6.09 -8.84 -11.14
CA TYR A 44 -4.97 -8.73 -10.19
C TYR A 44 -4.10 -9.99 -10.23
N GLU A 45 -2.82 -9.88 -10.61
CA GLU A 45 -1.85 -10.98 -10.54
C GLU A 45 -2.36 -12.31 -11.14
N ASN A 46 -2.97 -12.24 -12.33
CA ASN A 46 -3.62 -13.35 -13.05
C ASN A 46 -4.91 -13.90 -12.41
N MET A 47 -5.43 -13.24 -11.38
CA MET A 47 -6.73 -13.53 -10.79
C MET A 47 -7.80 -12.57 -11.33
N LYS A 48 -9.02 -13.10 -11.47
CA LYS A 48 -10.23 -12.30 -11.71
C LYS A 48 -11.02 -12.21 -10.42
N LEU A 49 -11.15 -11.01 -9.90
CA LEU A 49 -11.82 -10.72 -8.64
C LEU A 49 -13.24 -10.25 -8.93
N SER A 50 -14.21 -10.80 -8.21
CA SER A 50 -15.58 -10.31 -8.30
C SER A 50 -15.69 -8.91 -7.68
N PRO A 51 -16.61 -8.07 -8.17
CA PRO A 51 -16.93 -6.81 -7.51
C PRO A 51 -17.33 -7.05 -6.04
N ASN A 52 -17.04 -6.07 -5.20
CA ASN A 52 -17.22 -6.10 -3.74
C ASN A 52 -16.35 -7.12 -3.00
N SER A 53 -15.27 -7.59 -3.62
CA SER A 53 -14.29 -8.44 -2.94
C SER A 53 -13.19 -7.62 -2.28
N THR A 54 -12.70 -8.10 -1.14
CA THR A 54 -11.57 -7.50 -0.41
C THR A 54 -10.62 -8.60 0.04
N PHE A 55 -9.31 -8.36 -0.02
CA PHE A 55 -8.30 -9.34 0.39
C PHE A 55 -6.99 -8.64 0.80
N PHE A 56 -6.06 -9.44 1.37
CA PHE A 56 -4.72 -8.99 1.73
C PHE A 56 -3.68 -9.78 0.93
N ASP A 57 -2.83 -9.11 0.17
CA ASP A 57 -1.70 -9.73 -0.52
C ASP A 57 -0.44 -9.67 0.34
N LEU A 58 -0.06 -10.82 0.88
CA LEU A 58 1.13 -10.99 1.71
C LEU A 58 2.45 -10.75 0.96
N ARG A 59 2.48 -10.84 -0.37
CA ARG A 59 3.69 -10.63 -1.18
C ARG A 59 4.01 -9.14 -1.30
N THR A 60 2.97 -8.33 -1.43
CA THR A 60 3.07 -6.87 -1.59
C THR A 60 2.69 -6.12 -0.33
N CYS A 61 2.33 -6.81 0.76
CA CYS A 61 1.86 -6.22 2.01
C CYS A 61 0.73 -5.20 1.80
N SER A 62 -0.20 -5.54 0.91
CA SER A 62 -1.24 -4.63 0.44
C SER A 62 -2.63 -5.14 0.79
N HIS A 63 -3.46 -4.24 1.31
CA HIS A 63 -4.91 -4.44 1.35
C HIS A 63 -5.49 -4.02 0.00
N CYS A 64 -6.26 -4.91 -0.61
CA CYS A 64 -6.86 -4.71 -1.91
C CYS A 64 -8.38 -4.85 -1.84
N SER A 65 -9.09 -4.01 -2.59
CA SER A 65 -10.54 -4.07 -2.81
C SER A 65 -10.84 -3.96 -4.30
N CYS A 66 -11.76 -4.78 -4.78
CA CYS A 66 -12.37 -4.63 -6.10
C CYS A 66 -13.81 -4.13 -5.89
N ASP A 67 -14.11 -2.91 -6.29
CA ASP A 67 -15.43 -2.29 -6.17
C ASP A 67 -16.01 -1.92 -7.55
N HIS A 68 -16.97 -1.00 -7.59
CA HIS A 68 -17.60 -0.55 -8.83
C HIS A 68 -16.72 0.38 -9.67
N ASP A 69 -15.70 1.00 -9.08
CA ASP A 69 -14.76 1.90 -9.74
C ASP A 69 -13.52 1.14 -10.24
N GLY A 70 -13.19 0.03 -9.60
CA GLY A 70 -12.18 -0.92 -10.05
C GLY A 70 -11.41 -1.55 -8.89
N LEU A 71 -10.15 -1.90 -9.16
CA LEU A 71 -9.23 -2.37 -8.15
C LEU A 71 -8.56 -1.19 -7.47
N PHE A 72 -8.54 -1.22 -6.15
CA PHE A 72 -7.75 -0.36 -5.30
C PHE A 72 -6.92 -1.21 -4.36
N CYS A 73 -5.59 -1.05 -4.37
CA CYS A 73 -4.70 -1.66 -3.41
C CYS A 73 -3.87 -0.59 -2.70
N TYR A 74 -3.72 -0.71 -1.40
CA TYR A 74 -2.86 0.16 -0.60
C TYR A 74 -1.96 -0.66 0.31
N THR A 75 -0.71 -0.23 0.41
CA THR A 75 0.26 -0.80 1.34
C THR A 75 0.05 -0.20 2.73
N GLY A 76 -0.22 -1.06 3.71
CA GLY A 76 -0.60 -0.65 5.06
C GLY A 76 0.31 -1.27 6.10
N SER A 77 1.53 -0.76 6.25
CA SER A 77 2.34 -0.97 7.46
C SER A 77 3.60 -0.10 7.47
N HIS A 78 3.41 1.19 7.72
CA HIS A 78 4.50 1.98 8.28
C HIS A 78 4.34 1.97 9.80
N ILE A 79 5.16 1.20 10.52
CA ILE A 79 5.53 1.70 11.84
C ILE A 79 6.32 2.96 11.57
N THR A 80 5.70 4.10 11.83
CA THR A 80 6.46 5.33 12.06
C THR A 80 7.47 4.99 13.14
N GLU A 81 8.77 5.08 12.82
CA GLU A 81 9.84 4.86 13.79
C GLU A 81 9.48 5.63 15.06
N ASN A 82 9.12 4.92 16.13
CA ASN A 82 8.81 5.57 17.39
C ASN A 82 10.13 6.12 17.94
N PRO A 83 10.28 7.45 18.07
CA PRO A 83 11.53 8.03 18.58
C PRO A 83 11.84 7.58 20.01
N ASP A 84 10.83 7.14 20.77
CA ASP A 84 10.97 6.65 22.15
C ASP A 84 11.20 5.13 22.24
N LYS A 85 11.65 4.51 21.13
CA LYS A 85 11.96 3.09 21.05
C LYS A 85 13.04 2.69 22.08
N PRO A 86 12.76 1.71 22.96
CA PRO A 86 13.79 1.13 23.81
C PRO A 86 14.95 0.57 22.98
N SER A 87 16.18 0.90 23.36
CA SER A 87 17.42 0.56 22.62
C SER A 87 17.61 -0.95 22.42
N GLU A 88 17.03 -1.75 23.31
CA GLU A 88 17.03 -3.19 23.38
C GLU A 88 16.04 -3.84 22.42
N CYS A 89 15.16 -3.07 21.77
CA CYS A 89 14.12 -3.58 20.89
C CYS A 89 14.42 -3.35 19.40
N LYS A 90 13.80 -4.16 18.55
CA LYS A 90 13.80 -3.97 17.10
C LYS A 90 12.44 -4.32 16.52
N VAL A 91 12.17 -3.80 15.32
CA VAL A 91 10.97 -4.18 14.55
C VAL A 91 11.35 -5.36 13.67
N ILE A 92 10.53 -6.40 13.70
CA ILE A 92 10.50 -7.46 12.69
C ILE A 92 9.16 -7.37 11.96
N TYR A 93 9.08 -7.94 10.76
CA TYR A 93 7.83 -7.98 9.99
C TYR A 93 7.40 -9.43 9.87
N VAL A 94 6.25 -9.76 10.42
CA VAL A 94 5.63 -11.08 10.33
C VAL A 94 4.30 -10.92 9.60
N ALA A 95 4.16 -11.58 8.45
CA ALA A 95 2.96 -11.46 7.61
C ALA A 95 2.56 -9.99 7.33
N CYS A 96 3.56 -9.14 7.07
CA CYS A 96 3.41 -7.69 6.84
C CYS A 96 2.94 -6.88 8.04
N GLU A 97 2.71 -7.51 9.19
CA GLU A 97 2.49 -6.85 10.46
C GLU A 97 3.83 -6.60 11.15
N PRO A 98 4.07 -5.37 11.59
CA PRO A 98 5.32 -5.03 12.24
C PRO A 98 5.22 -5.33 13.74
N LEU A 99 6.14 -6.16 14.24
CA LEU A 99 6.18 -6.60 15.63
C LEU A 99 7.44 -6.06 16.32
N TRP A 100 7.27 -5.56 17.53
CA TRP A 100 8.37 -5.14 18.38
C TRP A 100 8.87 -6.32 19.20
N VAL A 101 10.13 -6.70 18.98
CA VAL A 101 10.75 -7.82 19.68
C VAL A 101 12.07 -7.41 20.32
N MET A 102 12.50 -8.16 21.34
CA MET A 102 13.79 -7.96 21.97
C MET A 102 14.93 -8.33 21.00
N LYS A 103 15.97 -7.48 20.92
CA LYS A 103 17.19 -7.78 20.14
C LYS A 103 17.91 -9.02 20.65
N SER A 104 17.83 -9.28 21.96
CA SER A 104 18.45 -10.44 22.61
C SER A 104 17.65 -11.74 22.42
N ASN A 105 16.35 -11.64 22.15
CA ASN A 105 15.46 -12.78 21.90
C ASN A 105 14.28 -12.35 21.03
N GLU A 106 14.31 -12.70 19.74
CA GLU A 106 13.26 -12.33 18.79
C GLU A 106 11.91 -13.02 19.05
N MET A 107 11.89 -14.04 19.91
CA MET A 107 10.65 -14.70 20.35
C MET A 107 10.01 -14.01 21.56
N ALA A 108 10.69 -13.03 22.16
CA ALA A 108 10.16 -12.27 23.27
C ALA A 108 9.64 -10.92 22.77
N ASP A 109 8.40 -10.61 23.15
CA ASP A 109 7.82 -9.29 22.94
C ASP A 109 8.72 -8.22 23.59
N CYS A 110 8.93 -7.14 22.85
CA CYS A 110 9.53 -5.96 23.45
C CYS A 110 8.55 -5.38 24.49
N PRO A 111 9.00 -5.08 25.71
CA PRO A 111 8.18 -4.36 26.67
C PRO A 111 7.96 -2.93 26.16
N THR A 112 6.89 -2.72 25.40
CA THR A 112 6.38 -1.40 25.11
C THR A 112 5.79 -0.87 26.41
N HIS A 113 6.34 0.22 26.96
CA HIS A 113 5.55 1.04 27.87
C HIS A 113 4.26 1.37 27.09
N LEU A 114 3.11 0.94 27.60
CA LEU A 114 1.80 1.14 27.00
C LEU A 114 1.61 2.64 26.71
N ILE A 115 1.98 3.09 25.52
CA ILE A 115 1.47 4.33 24.98
C ILE A 115 0.07 3.94 24.50
N PRO A 116 -1.00 4.47 25.12
CA PRO A 116 -2.35 4.11 24.72
C PRO A 116 -2.46 4.36 23.22
N GLU A 117 -2.95 3.36 22.49
CA GLU A 117 -3.33 3.53 21.09
C GLU A 117 -4.19 4.79 21.02
N HIS A 118 -3.67 5.84 20.39
CA HIS A 118 -4.40 7.09 20.26
C HIS A 118 -5.71 6.80 19.52
N GLY A 119 -6.82 6.82 20.25
CA GLY A 119 -8.13 7.18 19.73
C GLY A 119 -8.90 6.10 18.97
N MET A 120 -9.37 5.06 19.67
CA MET A 120 -10.74 4.61 19.42
C MET A 120 -11.72 5.66 19.97
N VAL A 121 -11.90 6.76 19.24
CA VAL A 121 -13.11 7.59 19.39
C VAL A 121 -14.22 6.85 18.65
N GLY A 122 -15.06 6.14 19.41
CA GLY A 122 -16.13 5.34 18.81
C GLY A 122 -17.01 4.60 19.80
N LYS A 123 -17.58 5.30 20.79
CA LYS A 123 -19.01 5.21 21.15
C LYS A 123 -19.41 6.30 22.13
#